data_AF-A0A6M3MGE6-F1
#
_entry.id   AF-A0A6M3MGE6-F1
#
_cell.length_a   1.000
_cell.length_b   1.000
_cell.length_c   1.000
_cell.angle_alpha   90.00
_cell.angle_beta   90.00
_cell.angle_gamma   90.00
#
_symmetry.space_group_name_H-M   'P 1'
#
loop_
_entity.id
_entity.type
_entity.pdbx_description
1 polymer ?
#
loop_
_entity_poly.entity_id
_entity_poly.type
_entity_poly.pdbx_seq_one_letter_code
_entity_poly.pdbx_strand_id
1 'polypeptide(L)'
;MELNKIKLLNNNVLVKIENILNEKIKIEGGGELLLFTGYSQERHASIIGEIAKLPDRLIKGVLSNPNSLEWETDIEAEVGDKVWMNWDAILIAAKNKRLKFFIINDEKYIIINYKDLYVGKRGDEEDVVCYNGYCLIEALKNIELPGYFRDRSRGIINTQMHDNKLNPKYGRLAYAGTVNSKYYYPGEDIIDSDGILPGDLVMLSNNSDVMLEYPIHTKFDGKKIFYRVHRHQILAKIDSVEN
;
A
#
# COMPACT_ATOMS: atom_id res chain seq x y z
N MET A 1 -16.00 22.13 -15.63
CA MET A 1 -16.70 20.82 -15.59
C MET A 1 -17.10 20.57 -14.16
N GLU A 2 -18.35 20.27 -13.85
CA GLU A 2 -18.78 19.98 -12.48
C GLU A 2 -18.50 18.52 -12.12
N LEU A 3 -17.98 18.29 -10.91
CA LEU A 3 -17.66 16.95 -10.40
C LEU A 3 -18.87 15.99 -10.46
N ASN A 4 -20.06 16.51 -10.16
CA ASN A 4 -21.31 15.74 -10.11
C ASN A 4 -21.71 15.18 -11.49
N LYS A 5 -21.25 15.78 -12.59
CA LYS A 5 -21.56 15.34 -13.95
C LYS A 5 -20.64 14.21 -14.44
N ILE A 6 -19.59 13.88 -13.70
CA ILE A 6 -18.66 12.80 -14.07
C ILE A 6 -19.29 11.47 -13.68
N LYS A 7 -19.51 10.56 -14.64
CA LYS A 7 -19.87 9.18 -14.36
C LYS A 7 -18.65 8.28 -14.53
N LEU A 8 -18.29 7.56 -13.47
CA LEU A 8 -17.17 6.61 -13.52
C LEU A 8 -17.64 5.33 -14.20
N LEU A 9 -16.79 4.80 -15.09
CA LEU A 9 -17.01 3.55 -15.80
C LEU A 9 -16.05 2.48 -15.27
N ASN A 10 -16.46 1.22 -15.30
CA ASN A 10 -15.67 0.09 -14.80
C ASN A 10 -15.24 0.33 -13.33
N ASN A 11 -14.08 -0.19 -12.95
CA ASN A 11 -13.53 -0.07 -11.60
C ASN A 11 -12.72 1.21 -11.41
N ASN A 12 -13.07 2.28 -12.12
CA ASN A 12 -12.35 3.54 -12.00
C ASN A 12 -12.79 4.29 -10.74
N VAL A 13 -11.82 4.92 -10.08
CA VAL A 13 -11.98 5.80 -8.91
C VAL A 13 -11.46 7.17 -9.29
N LEU A 14 -12.19 8.22 -8.89
CA LEU A 14 -11.73 9.59 -9.02
C LEU A 14 -11.11 10.03 -7.70
N VAL A 15 -9.86 10.47 -7.75
CA VAL A 15 -9.09 10.87 -6.58
C VAL A 15 -8.58 12.28 -6.76
N LYS A 16 -8.85 13.14 -5.77
CA LYS A 16 -8.25 14.46 -5.63
C LYS A 16 -6.82 14.31 -5.14
N ILE A 17 -5.88 15.00 -5.78
CA ILE A 17 -4.46 14.98 -5.39
C ILE A 17 -3.93 16.40 -5.25
N GLU A 18 -3.00 16.62 -4.33
CA GLU A 18 -2.34 17.92 -4.21
C GLU A 18 -1.32 18.11 -5.35
N ASN A 19 -0.48 17.09 -5.55
CA ASN A 19 0.65 17.11 -6.46
C ASN A 19 0.82 15.76 -7.15
N ILE A 20 1.53 15.73 -8.27
CA ILE A 20 1.91 14.47 -8.95
C ILE A 20 3.23 13.95 -8.38
N LEU A 21 4.19 14.85 -8.13
CA LEU A 21 5.48 14.56 -7.54
C LEU A 21 5.67 15.37 -6.25
N ASN A 22 6.29 14.76 -5.24
CA ASN A 22 6.75 15.39 -4.02
C ASN A 22 8.12 16.02 -4.29
N GLU A 23 8.10 17.32 -4.61
CA GLU A 23 9.30 18.10 -4.95
C GLU A 23 9.93 18.79 -3.74
N LYS A 24 9.31 18.64 -2.55
CA LYS A 24 9.71 19.32 -1.33
C LYS A 24 9.73 18.36 -0.14
N ILE A 25 10.74 18.53 0.72
CA ILE A 25 10.79 17.90 2.05
C ILE A 25 10.93 18.99 3.10
N LYS A 26 10.14 18.89 4.17
CA LYS A 26 10.31 19.71 5.37
C LYS A 26 11.41 19.11 6.24
N ILE A 27 12.39 19.93 6.62
CA ILE A 27 13.46 19.55 7.55
C ILE A 27 13.12 19.95 8.98
N GLU A 28 13.72 19.25 9.95
CA GLU A 28 13.66 19.64 11.35
C GLU A 28 14.24 21.06 11.50
N GLY A 29 13.47 21.97 12.09
CA GLY A 29 13.78 23.41 12.13
C GLY A 29 12.99 24.29 11.16
N GLY A 30 12.09 23.72 10.35
CA GLY A 30 11.09 24.46 9.58
C GLY A 30 11.51 24.92 8.18
N GLY A 31 12.73 24.57 7.74
CA GLY A 31 13.17 24.79 6.36
C GLY A 31 12.52 23.81 5.36
N GLU A 32 12.62 24.12 4.07
CA GLU A 32 12.22 23.24 2.97
C GLU A 32 13.43 22.93 2.08
N LEU A 33 13.64 21.65 1.77
CA LEU A 33 14.58 21.21 0.74
C LEU A 33 13.82 20.94 -0.55
N LEU A 34 14.30 21.54 -1.64
CA LEU A 34 13.84 21.24 -2.99
C LEU A 34 14.52 19.96 -3.48
N LEU A 35 13.72 19.01 -3.96
CA LEU A 35 14.19 17.76 -4.52
C LEU A 35 14.22 17.85 -6.04
N PHE A 36 15.31 17.36 -6.62
CA PHE A 36 15.34 17.08 -8.05
C PHE A 36 14.63 15.75 -8.32
N THR A 37 13.40 15.81 -8.84
CA THR A 37 12.53 14.64 -9.11
C THR A 37 12.62 14.13 -10.55
N GLY A 38 13.55 14.65 -11.36
CA GLY A 38 13.74 14.24 -12.75
C GLY A 38 14.32 12.83 -12.91
N TYR A 39 14.98 12.30 -11.88
CA TYR A 39 15.51 10.94 -11.81
C TYR A 39 14.70 10.13 -10.79
N SER A 40 14.44 8.84 -11.07
CA SER A 40 13.68 7.95 -10.18
C SER A 40 12.32 8.50 -9.71
N GLN A 41 11.50 8.98 -10.66
CA GLN A 41 10.18 9.56 -10.40
C GLN A 41 9.28 8.66 -9.53
N GLU A 42 9.43 7.34 -9.63
CA GLU A 42 8.71 6.36 -8.82
C GLU A 42 8.88 6.56 -7.31
N ARG A 43 10.04 7.08 -6.88
CA ARG A 43 10.35 7.35 -5.47
C ARG A 43 9.79 8.69 -4.98
N HIS A 44 9.33 9.52 -5.90
CA HIS A 44 8.87 10.87 -5.64
C HIS A 44 7.38 11.06 -5.98
N ALA A 45 6.69 10.06 -6.51
CA ALA A 45 5.26 10.17 -6.79
C ALA A 45 4.46 10.48 -5.52
N SER A 46 3.49 11.39 -5.62
CA SER A 46 2.58 11.70 -4.53
C SER A 46 1.52 10.61 -4.43
N ILE A 47 1.81 9.56 -3.68
CA ILE A 47 0.95 8.39 -3.52
C ILE A 47 -0.26 8.62 -2.60
N ILE A 48 -0.53 9.87 -2.21
CA ILE A 48 -1.60 10.24 -1.29
C ILE A 48 -2.61 11.10 -2.02
N GLY A 49 -3.89 10.79 -1.84
CA GLY A 49 -4.99 11.60 -2.33
C GLY A 49 -6.24 11.46 -1.47
N GLU A 50 -7.33 12.06 -1.91
CA GLU A 50 -8.65 11.99 -1.27
C GLU A 50 -9.67 11.47 -2.28
N ILE A 51 -10.45 10.45 -1.92
CA ILE A 51 -11.45 9.88 -2.84
C ILE A 51 -12.56 10.90 -3.07
N ALA A 52 -12.71 11.33 -4.32
CA ALA A 52 -13.75 12.25 -4.73
C ALA A 52 -15.00 11.52 -5.26
N LYS A 53 -14.81 10.35 -5.88
CA LYS A 53 -15.91 9.53 -6.41
C LYS A 53 -15.52 8.08 -6.59
N LEU A 54 -16.46 7.19 -6.31
CA LEU A 54 -16.34 5.74 -6.44
C LEU A 54 -17.18 5.20 -7.60
N PRO A 55 -16.84 4.02 -8.13
CA PRO A 55 -17.71 3.32 -9.08
C PRO A 55 -18.96 2.78 -8.36
N ASP A 56 -20.07 2.62 -9.09
CA ASP A 56 -21.31 2.07 -8.51
C ASP A 56 -21.19 0.57 -8.16
N ARG A 57 -20.26 -0.14 -8.82
CA ARG A 57 -19.97 -1.56 -8.62
C ARG A 57 -18.60 -1.94 -9.16
N LEU A 58 -18.05 -3.04 -8.66
CA LEU A 58 -16.81 -3.64 -9.15
C LEU A 58 -17.10 -4.75 -10.15
N ILE A 59 -16.36 -4.74 -11.26
CA ILE A 59 -16.24 -5.81 -12.23
C ILE A 59 -15.12 -6.75 -11.73
N LYS A 60 -15.43 -8.03 -11.55
CA LYS A 60 -14.54 -9.02 -10.92
C LYS A 60 -14.41 -10.24 -11.83
N GLY A 61 -13.23 -10.86 -11.88
CA GLY A 61 -13.02 -12.17 -12.53
C GLY A 61 -13.13 -12.24 -14.06
N VAL A 62 -13.16 -11.10 -14.77
CA VAL A 62 -13.17 -11.09 -16.24
C VAL A 62 -11.74 -10.99 -16.77
N LEU A 63 -11.10 -12.14 -17.00
CA LEU A 63 -9.68 -12.24 -17.41
C LEU A 63 -9.33 -11.46 -18.69
N SER A 64 -10.28 -11.31 -19.61
CA SER A 64 -10.08 -10.55 -20.85
C SER A 64 -10.22 -9.03 -20.68
N ASN A 65 -10.70 -8.56 -19.52
CA ASN A 65 -10.90 -7.15 -19.25
C ASN A 65 -9.82 -6.63 -18.29
N PRO A 66 -8.88 -5.78 -18.76
CA PRO A 66 -7.79 -5.26 -17.93
C PRO A 66 -8.27 -4.37 -16.77
N ASN A 67 -9.54 -3.94 -16.79
CA ASN A 67 -10.15 -3.16 -15.72
C ASN A 67 -10.89 -4.03 -14.69
N SER A 68 -10.99 -5.34 -14.90
CA SER A 68 -11.55 -6.27 -13.91
C SER A 68 -10.59 -6.43 -12.73
N LEU A 69 -11.15 -6.66 -11.54
CA LEU A 69 -10.36 -7.14 -10.41
C LEU A 69 -10.00 -8.62 -10.61
N GLU A 70 -8.81 -8.97 -10.14
CA GLU A 70 -8.28 -10.33 -10.08
C GLU A 70 -8.77 -11.07 -8.82
N TRP A 71 -9.49 -10.39 -7.94
CA TRP A 71 -10.06 -10.92 -6.70
C TRP A 71 -11.49 -10.45 -6.49
N GLU A 72 -12.19 -11.11 -5.57
CA GLU A 72 -13.56 -10.84 -5.20
C GLU A 72 -13.66 -10.14 -3.84
N THR A 73 -13.85 -8.82 -3.90
CA THR A 73 -14.04 -7.93 -2.75
C THR A 73 -15.18 -6.95 -2.99
N ASP A 74 -15.73 -6.38 -1.93
CA ASP A 74 -16.70 -5.29 -2.00
C ASP A 74 -16.00 -3.91 -2.06
N ILE A 75 -16.79 -2.85 -2.29
CA ILE A 75 -16.27 -1.50 -2.22
C ILE A 75 -16.16 -1.12 -0.74
N GLU A 76 -14.95 -1.23 -0.19
CA GLU A 76 -14.58 -0.89 1.19
C GLU A 76 -14.29 0.60 1.37
N ALA A 77 -13.84 1.26 0.30
CA ALA A 77 -13.51 2.67 0.32
C ALA A 77 -14.76 3.55 0.32
N GLU A 78 -14.65 4.74 0.91
CA GLU A 78 -15.70 5.77 0.95
C GLU A 78 -15.22 7.09 0.33
N VAL A 79 -16.17 7.90 -0.11
CA VAL A 79 -15.88 9.27 -0.58
C VAL A 79 -15.42 10.11 0.61
N GLY A 80 -14.31 10.83 0.44
CA GLY A 80 -13.64 11.59 1.49
C GLY A 80 -12.50 10.83 2.17
N ASP A 81 -12.34 9.52 1.93
CA ASP A 81 -11.21 8.78 2.49
C ASP A 81 -9.89 9.33 1.93
N LYS A 82 -8.92 9.57 2.83
CA LYS A 82 -7.54 9.89 2.48
C LYS A 82 -6.80 8.60 2.17
N VAL A 83 -6.34 8.42 0.95
CA VAL A 83 -5.89 7.11 0.44
C VAL A 83 -4.44 7.10 -0.01
N TRP A 84 -3.80 5.95 0.21
CA TRP A 84 -2.49 5.59 -0.31
C TRP A 84 -2.65 4.62 -1.48
N MET A 85 -1.98 4.93 -2.58
CA MET A 85 -2.21 4.26 -3.86
C MET A 85 -0.91 3.91 -4.61
N ASN A 86 -1.06 3.18 -5.71
CA ASN A 86 0.04 2.80 -6.57
C ASN A 86 0.66 4.03 -7.25
N TRP A 87 1.98 4.22 -7.07
CA TRP A 87 2.73 5.30 -7.70
C TRP A 87 2.65 5.25 -9.23
N ASP A 88 2.65 4.06 -9.83
CA ASP A 88 2.64 3.92 -11.29
C ASP A 88 1.31 4.39 -11.86
N ALA A 89 0.19 4.09 -11.19
CA ALA A 89 -1.13 4.58 -11.58
C ALA A 89 -1.19 6.11 -11.64
N ILE A 90 -0.55 6.79 -10.68
CA ILE A 90 -0.45 8.26 -10.64
C ILE A 90 0.40 8.78 -11.79
N LEU A 91 1.60 8.22 -12.00
CA LEU A 91 2.48 8.66 -13.09
C LEU A 91 1.86 8.42 -14.47
N ILE A 92 1.16 7.30 -14.66
CA ILE A 92 0.41 7.01 -15.88
C ILE A 92 -0.73 8.02 -16.07
N ALA A 93 -1.50 8.32 -15.01
CA ALA A 93 -2.57 9.31 -15.07
C ALA A 93 -2.03 10.70 -15.45
N ALA A 94 -0.90 11.09 -14.85
CA ALA A 94 -0.21 12.34 -15.12
C ALA A 94 0.35 12.45 -16.56
N LYS A 95 0.85 11.33 -17.12
CA LYS A 95 1.29 11.28 -18.53
C LYS A 95 0.10 11.37 -19.48
N ASN A 96 -1.04 10.76 -19.13
CA ASN A 96 -2.25 10.75 -19.94
C ASN A 96 -3.20 11.92 -19.61
N LYS A 97 -2.67 13.15 -19.74
CA LYS A 97 -3.33 14.41 -19.34
C LYS A 97 -4.72 14.65 -19.93
N ARG A 98 -5.10 13.95 -21.00
CA ARG A 98 -6.39 14.14 -21.68
C ARG A 98 -7.49 13.22 -21.17
N LEU A 99 -7.15 12.10 -20.54
CA LEU A 99 -8.12 11.05 -20.20
C LEU A 99 -8.18 10.71 -18.72
N LYS A 100 -7.08 10.92 -17.99
CA LYS A 100 -6.96 10.46 -16.60
C LYS A 100 -6.56 11.55 -15.62
N PHE A 101 -6.36 12.78 -16.07
CA PHE A 101 -6.03 13.92 -15.23
C PHE A 101 -6.90 15.11 -15.60
N PHE A 102 -7.46 15.77 -14.59
CA PHE A 102 -8.41 16.87 -14.76
C PHE A 102 -8.09 17.98 -13.75
N ILE A 103 -8.39 19.21 -14.14
CA ILE A 103 -8.40 20.36 -13.23
C ILE A 103 -9.83 20.89 -13.18
N ILE A 104 -10.41 20.95 -11.98
CA ILE A 104 -11.75 21.44 -11.72
C ILE A 104 -11.66 22.42 -10.56
N ASN A 105 -12.03 23.69 -10.77
CA ASN A 105 -11.96 24.73 -9.74
C ASN A 105 -10.57 24.82 -9.06
N ASP A 106 -9.50 24.80 -9.87
CA ASP A 106 -8.09 24.80 -9.43
C ASP A 106 -7.63 23.59 -8.61
N GLU A 107 -8.49 22.59 -8.43
CA GLU A 107 -8.14 21.33 -7.80
C GLU A 107 -7.78 20.27 -8.85
N LYS A 108 -6.78 19.43 -8.55
CA LYS A 108 -6.29 18.39 -9.44
C LYS A 108 -6.93 17.06 -9.09
N TYR A 109 -7.42 16.37 -10.12
CA TYR A 109 -8.04 15.07 -9.98
C TYR A 109 -7.40 14.07 -10.94
N ILE A 110 -7.26 12.82 -10.49
CA ILE A 110 -6.83 11.70 -11.31
C ILE A 110 -7.86 10.58 -11.31
N ILE A 111 -7.91 9.83 -12.42
CA ILE A 111 -8.65 8.57 -12.50
C ILE A 111 -7.67 7.41 -12.46
N ILE A 112 -7.83 6.55 -11.45
CA ILE A 112 -7.07 5.31 -11.26
C ILE A 112 -8.02 4.12 -11.11
N ASN A 113 -7.51 2.90 -11.17
CA ASN A 113 -8.33 1.71 -10.94
C ASN A 113 -8.45 1.44 -9.43
N TYR A 114 -9.57 0.88 -9.00
CA TYR A 114 -9.81 0.51 -7.61
C TYR A 114 -8.75 -0.45 -7.06
N LYS A 115 -8.19 -1.33 -7.91
CA LYS A 115 -7.09 -2.24 -7.52
C LYS A 115 -5.78 -1.53 -7.13
N ASP A 116 -5.63 -0.27 -7.54
CA ASP A 116 -4.45 0.54 -7.25
C ASP A 116 -4.55 1.23 -5.88
N LEU A 117 -5.66 1.06 -5.14
CA LEU A 117 -5.82 1.54 -3.77
C LEU A 117 -5.34 0.48 -2.78
N TYR A 118 -4.49 0.90 -1.83
CA TYR A 118 -3.90 0.00 -0.82
C TYR A 118 -4.56 0.16 0.55
N VAL A 119 -4.66 1.40 1.02
CA VAL A 119 -5.15 1.72 2.35
C VAL A 119 -5.70 3.13 2.35
N GLY A 120 -6.70 3.38 3.17
CA GLY A 120 -7.22 4.70 3.45
C GLY A 120 -7.33 4.99 4.93
N LYS A 121 -7.51 6.27 5.20
CA LYS A 121 -7.86 6.82 6.50
C LYS A 121 -9.16 7.59 6.39
N ARG A 122 -10.09 7.29 7.28
CA ARG A 122 -11.44 7.87 7.32
C ARG A 122 -11.59 8.80 8.52
N GLY A 123 -12.35 9.88 8.34
CA GLY A 123 -12.57 10.88 9.38
C GLY A 123 -11.27 11.59 9.78
N ASP A 124 -11.08 11.81 11.08
CA ASP A 124 -9.92 12.51 11.65
C ASP A 124 -8.62 11.66 11.66
N GLU A 125 -8.43 10.83 10.63
CA GLU A 125 -7.24 10.00 10.42
C GLU A 125 -7.01 8.85 11.42
N GLU A 126 -8.02 8.52 12.23
CA GLU A 126 -7.97 7.45 13.23
C GLU A 126 -8.41 6.09 12.70
N ASP A 127 -9.38 6.06 11.79
CA ASP A 127 -9.91 4.80 11.24
C ASP A 127 -9.15 4.41 9.97
N VAL A 128 -8.37 3.32 10.07
CA VAL A 128 -7.54 2.80 8.98
C VAL A 128 -8.24 1.64 8.31
N VAL A 129 -8.50 1.79 7.01
CA VAL A 129 -9.14 0.76 6.19
C VAL A 129 -8.17 0.28 5.12
N CYS A 130 -7.71 -0.97 5.21
CA CYS A 130 -6.92 -1.57 4.13
C CYS A 130 -7.87 -2.18 3.09
N TYR A 131 -7.66 -1.85 1.82
CA TYR A 131 -8.57 -2.23 0.74
C TYR A 131 -8.08 -3.48 0.02
N ASN A 132 -8.96 -4.14 -0.73
CA ASN A 132 -8.59 -5.19 -1.68
C ASN A 132 -7.84 -6.39 -1.07
N GLY A 133 -8.00 -6.66 0.22
CA GLY A 133 -7.22 -7.67 0.93
C GLY A 133 -5.75 -7.28 1.18
N TYR A 134 -5.40 -5.98 1.05
CA TYR A 134 -4.11 -5.50 1.52
C TYR A 134 -4.04 -5.50 3.04
N CYS A 135 -2.82 -5.64 3.55
CA CYS A 135 -2.41 -5.51 4.93
C CYS A 135 -1.20 -4.59 5.01
N LEU A 136 -1.05 -3.93 6.15
CA LEU A 136 0.15 -3.18 6.49
C LEU A 136 0.94 -3.93 7.56
N ILE A 137 2.21 -4.16 7.26
CA ILE A 137 3.14 -4.85 8.14
C ILE A 137 4.16 -3.84 8.65
N GLU A 138 4.29 -3.73 9.97
CA GLU A 138 5.36 -2.98 10.59
C GLU A 138 6.66 -3.78 10.54
N ALA A 139 7.70 -3.13 10.04
CA ALA A 139 9.04 -3.68 9.96
C ALA A 139 9.61 -3.91 11.36
N LEU A 140 9.99 -5.14 11.69
CA LEU A 140 10.66 -5.42 12.95
C LEU A 140 12.18 -5.28 12.78
N LYS A 141 12.81 -4.60 13.74
CA LYS A 141 14.27 -4.59 13.90
C LYS A 141 14.66 -5.75 14.79
N ASN A 142 15.70 -6.49 14.41
CA ASN A 142 16.31 -7.54 15.24
C ASN A 142 15.32 -8.59 15.77
N ILE A 143 14.70 -9.38 14.88
CA ILE A 143 13.84 -10.48 15.33
C ILE A 143 14.71 -11.62 15.84
N GLU A 144 14.60 -11.94 17.13
CA GLU A 144 15.03 -13.22 17.67
C GLU A 144 13.93 -14.25 17.39
N LEU A 145 14.15 -15.09 16.36
CA LEU A 145 13.22 -16.18 16.06
C LEU A 145 13.49 -17.37 16.99
N PRO A 146 12.45 -18.00 17.56
CA PRO A 146 12.63 -19.24 18.31
C PRO A 146 13.23 -20.32 17.40
N GLY A 147 14.46 -20.75 17.70
CA GLY A 147 15.07 -21.93 17.07
C GLY A 147 15.77 -21.72 15.72
N TYR A 148 15.75 -20.52 15.12
CA TYR A 148 16.49 -20.22 13.89
C TYR A 148 17.53 -19.12 14.16
N PHE A 149 18.79 -19.43 13.85
CA PHE A 149 20.03 -18.67 14.12
C PHE A 149 20.72 -18.92 15.47
N ARG A 150 21.00 -20.19 15.78
CA ARG A 150 22.41 -20.53 16.07
C ARG A 150 23.02 -21.06 14.79
N ASP A 151 23.52 -20.15 13.97
CA ASP A 151 24.56 -20.53 13.04
C ASP A 151 25.78 -20.95 13.88
N ARG A 152 25.88 -22.26 14.16
CA ARG A 152 27.10 -22.90 14.65
C ARG A 152 28.05 -23.11 13.47
N SER A 153 28.25 -22.09 12.63
CA SER A 153 29.38 -22.08 11.71
C SER A 153 30.64 -21.93 12.56
N ARG A 154 31.19 -23.07 12.96
CA ARG A 154 32.63 -23.33 13.03
C ARG A 154 33.46 -22.13 13.49
N GLY A 155 33.42 -21.81 14.78
CA GLY A 155 34.48 -21.06 15.47
C GLY A 155 34.73 -19.60 15.02
N ILE A 156 33.90 -19.02 14.16
CA ILE A 156 34.00 -17.59 13.82
C ILE A 156 32.74 -16.91 14.35
N ILE A 157 32.88 -16.30 15.51
CA ILE A 157 31.94 -15.29 15.98
C ILE A 157 32.11 -14.14 14.99
N ASN A 158 31.13 -13.94 14.11
CA ASN A 158 31.08 -12.76 13.26
C ASN A 158 30.72 -11.58 14.18
N THR A 159 31.72 -11.05 14.87
CA THR A 159 31.58 -9.90 15.73
C THR A 159 31.27 -8.70 14.83
N GLN A 160 30.03 -8.23 14.88
CA GLN A 160 29.61 -6.91 14.44
C GLN A 160 29.56 -6.65 12.93
N MET A 161 28.78 -7.43 12.20
CA MET A 161 27.94 -6.81 11.17
C MET A 161 26.59 -6.48 11.80
N HIS A 162 26.46 -5.25 12.31
CA HIS A 162 25.17 -4.58 12.46
C HIS A 162 24.55 -4.42 11.05
N ASP A 163 24.14 -5.52 10.43
CA ASP A 163 23.32 -5.45 9.22
C ASP A 163 21.93 -5.02 9.71
N ASN A 164 21.76 -3.71 9.91
CA ASN A 164 20.49 -3.03 10.21
C ASN A 164 19.47 -3.17 9.04
N LYS A 165 19.66 -4.16 8.16
CA LYS A 165 18.76 -4.45 7.07
C LYS A 165 17.50 -5.06 7.67
N LEU A 166 16.41 -4.30 7.58
CA LEU A 166 15.07 -4.79 7.86
C LEU A 166 14.89 -6.11 7.11
N ASN A 167 14.52 -7.17 7.83
CA ASN A 167 14.24 -8.45 7.22
C ASN A 167 12.79 -8.42 6.73
N PRO A 168 12.53 -8.35 5.41
CA PRO A 168 11.17 -8.22 4.92
C PRO A 168 10.36 -9.52 5.02
N LYS A 169 10.95 -10.63 5.48
CA LYS A 169 10.26 -11.92 5.58
C LYS A 169 9.38 -12.04 6.83
N TYR A 170 9.54 -11.14 7.78
CA TYR A 170 8.82 -11.19 9.03
C TYR A 170 8.43 -9.78 9.45
N GLY A 171 7.29 -9.66 10.11
CA GLY A 171 6.88 -8.38 10.66
C GLY A 171 5.65 -8.51 11.53
N ARG A 172 5.26 -7.40 12.16
CA ARG A 172 4.05 -7.35 12.96
C ARG A 172 2.92 -6.80 12.10
N LEU A 173 1.80 -7.53 12.04
CA LEU A 173 0.61 -7.07 11.34
C LEU A 173 0.09 -5.82 12.07
N ALA A 174 0.12 -4.66 11.42
CA ALA A 174 -0.34 -3.41 12.02
C ALA A 174 -1.81 -3.15 11.68
N TYR A 175 -2.18 -3.37 10.42
CA TYR A 175 -3.53 -3.19 9.92
C TYR A 175 -3.85 -4.31 8.92
N ALA A 176 -5.08 -4.79 8.94
CA ALA A 176 -5.51 -5.92 8.13
C ALA A 176 -6.77 -5.56 7.33
N GLY A 177 -6.73 -5.76 6.02
CA GLY A 177 -7.91 -5.59 5.17
C GLY A 177 -8.88 -6.74 5.29
N THR A 178 -10.04 -6.61 4.66
CA THR A 178 -11.03 -7.70 4.63
C THR A 178 -10.49 -8.89 3.83
N VAL A 179 -11.03 -10.07 4.13
CA VAL A 179 -10.69 -11.31 3.41
C VAL A 179 -11.36 -11.26 2.04
N ASN A 180 -10.56 -11.37 0.98
CA ASN A 180 -11.07 -11.58 -0.37
C ASN A 180 -11.73 -12.95 -0.44
N SER A 181 -12.98 -12.99 -0.90
CA SER A 181 -13.77 -14.24 -0.95
C SER A 181 -13.29 -15.22 -2.02
N LYS A 182 -12.60 -14.72 -3.05
CA LYS A 182 -12.08 -15.51 -4.17
C LYS A 182 -10.97 -14.78 -4.91
N TYR A 183 -10.06 -15.53 -5.49
CA TYR A 183 -9.09 -15.06 -6.48
C TYR A 183 -9.35 -15.70 -7.85
N TYR A 184 -9.08 -14.94 -8.91
CA TYR A 184 -9.34 -15.30 -10.31
C TYR A 184 -8.02 -15.44 -11.07
N TYR A 185 -7.10 -16.26 -10.57
CA TYR A 185 -5.84 -16.58 -11.25
C TYR A 185 -5.96 -17.93 -11.98
N PRO A 186 -5.64 -18.02 -13.28
CA PRO A 186 -5.68 -19.29 -13.99
C PRO A 186 -4.66 -20.29 -13.42
N GLY A 187 -5.16 -21.43 -12.91
CA GLY A 187 -4.32 -22.54 -12.48
C GLY A 187 -3.77 -22.44 -11.05
N GLU A 188 -4.22 -21.48 -10.25
CA GLU A 188 -3.80 -21.32 -8.86
C GLU A 188 -5.01 -21.19 -7.93
N ASP A 189 -5.05 -22.03 -6.88
CA ASP A 189 -6.02 -21.93 -5.79
C ASP A 189 -5.44 -21.03 -4.70
N ILE A 190 -5.52 -19.72 -4.93
CA ILE A 190 -5.10 -18.72 -3.95
C ILE A 190 -6.25 -18.45 -2.97
N ILE A 191 -5.93 -18.52 -1.69
CA ILE A 191 -6.83 -18.18 -0.59
C ILE A 191 -6.16 -17.17 0.34
N ASP A 192 -6.96 -16.28 0.90
CA ASP A 192 -6.49 -15.38 1.94
C ASP A 192 -6.29 -16.11 3.25
N SER A 193 -5.25 -15.68 3.98
CA SER A 193 -5.01 -16.15 5.35
C SER A 193 -6.10 -15.61 6.27
N ASP A 194 -6.89 -16.52 6.84
CA ASP A 194 -7.90 -16.21 7.85
C ASP A 194 -7.29 -16.22 9.27
N GLY A 195 -7.95 -15.59 10.24
CA GLY A 195 -7.58 -15.66 11.66
C GLY A 195 -6.33 -14.85 12.07
N ILE A 196 -5.74 -14.07 11.15
CA ILE A 196 -4.68 -13.09 11.48
C ILE A 196 -5.32 -11.78 11.95
N LEU A 197 -4.78 -11.23 13.03
CA LEU A 197 -5.26 -10.01 13.67
C LEU A 197 -4.13 -8.98 13.82
N PRO A 198 -4.44 -7.67 13.82
CA PRO A 198 -3.48 -6.64 14.21
C PRO A 198 -2.78 -6.99 15.53
N GLY A 199 -1.45 -6.85 15.53
CA GLY A 199 -0.57 -7.26 16.61
C GLY A 199 0.14 -8.59 16.39
N ASP A 200 -0.37 -9.46 15.52
CA ASP A 200 0.24 -10.77 15.26
C ASP A 200 1.63 -10.67 14.62
N LEU A 201 2.54 -11.55 15.03
CA LEU A 201 3.81 -11.76 14.35
C LEU A 201 3.56 -12.69 13.15
N VAL A 202 3.94 -12.26 11.96
CA VAL A 202 3.67 -13.01 10.73
C VAL A 202 4.92 -13.25 9.90
N MET A 203 4.92 -14.35 9.16
CA MET A 203 5.90 -14.67 8.12
C MET A 203 5.30 -14.36 6.75
N LEU A 204 6.06 -13.66 5.92
CA LEU A 204 5.64 -13.18 4.61
C LEU A 204 6.28 -14.01 3.50
N SER A 205 5.60 -14.08 2.35
CA SER A 205 6.15 -14.69 1.14
C SER A 205 7.35 -13.89 0.63
N ASN A 206 8.17 -14.53 -0.20
CA ASN A 206 9.20 -13.81 -0.94
C ASN A 206 8.53 -12.70 -1.79
N ASN A 207 9.23 -11.56 -1.97
CA ASN A 207 8.76 -10.37 -2.68
C ASN A 207 7.64 -9.56 -1.98
N SER A 208 7.49 -9.74 -0.66
CA SER A 208 6.59 -8.92 0.19
C SER A 208 7.28 -7.66 0.75
N ASP A 209 8.43 -7.28 0.19
CA ASP A 209 9.30 -6.20 0.65
C ASP A 209 8.94 -4.82 0.05
N VAL A 210 7.66 -4.64 -0.32
CA VAL A 210 7.18 -3.42 -0.96
C VAL A 210 6.72 -2.43 0.10
N MET A 211 7.47 -1.35 0.29
CA MET A 211 7.10 -0.29 1.24
C MET A 211 5.82 0.42 0.79
N LEU A 212 4.99 0.82 1.76
CA LEU A 212 3.83 1.67 1.52
C LEU A 212 4.28 3.01 0.95
N GLU A 213 5.23 3.67 1.62
CA GLU A 213 5.79 4.96 1.27
C GLU A 213 7.31 4.89 1.16
N TYR A 214 7.90 5.72 0.30
CA TYR A 214 9.35 5.85 0.26
C TYR A 214 9.82 6.61 1.53
N PRO A 215 10.89 6.18 2.24
CA PRO A 215 11.17 6.63 3.61
C PRO A 215 11.23 8.14 3.82
N ILE A 216 11.76 8.89 2.85
CA ILE A 216 11.88 10.35 2.91
C ILE A 216 10.54 11.10 2.81
N HIS A 217 9.47 10.43 2.37
CA HIS A 217 8.13 10.99 2.17
C HIS A 217 7.08 10.42 3.14
N THR A 218 7.50 9.62 4.13
CA THR A 218 6.60 8.90 5.03
C THR A 218 5.67 9.84 5.80
N LYS A 219 4.36 9.63 5.69
CA LYS A 219 3.29 10.45 6.29
C LYS A 219 2.18 9.63 6.97
N PHE A 220 2.09 8.32 6.76
CA PHE A 220 0.93 7.51 7.15
C PHE A 220 0.65 7.49 8.67
N ASP A 221 1.62 7.07 9.49
CA ASP A 221 1.45 6.99 10.95
C ASP A 221 2.77 7.40 11.63
N GLY A 222 2.94 8.70 11.88
CA GLY A 222 4.06 9.21 12.67
C GLY A 222 5.46 8.87 12.12
N LYS A 223 5.62 8.82 10.78
CA LYS A 223 6.86 8.42 10.07
C LYS A 223 7.27 6.94 10.26
N LYS A 224 6.39 6.07 10.76
CA LYS A 224 6.64 4.62 10.78
C LYS A 224 6.69 4.06 9.36
N ILE A 225 7.59 3.11 9.12
CA ILE A 225 7.73 2.43 7.83
C ILE A 225 6.83 1.18 7.85
N PHE A 226 5.89 1.15 6.92
CA PHE A 226 5.06 -0.03 6.67
C PHE A 226 5.42 -0.66 5.34
N TYR A 227 5.32 -1.98 5.29
CA TYR A 227 5.25 -2.75 4.06
C TYR A 227 3.79 -3.05 3.75
N ARG A 228 3.41 -2.95 2.47
CA ARG A 228 2.10 -3.37 1.99
C ARG A 228 2.22 -4.78 1.43
N VAL A 229 1.31 -5.64 1.84
CA VAL A 229 1.25 -7.04 1.39
C VAL A 229 -0.21 -7.42 1.18
N HIS A 230 -0.49 -8.31 0.24
CA HIS A 230 -1.82 -8.94 0.20
C HIS A 230 -1.93 -10.02 1.28
N ARG A 231 -3.13 -10.27 1.79
CA ARG A 231 -3.40 -11.27 2.83
C ARG A 231 -2.90 -12.66 2.44
N HIS A 232 -3.13 -13.10 1.21
CA HIS A 232 -2.63 -14.39 0.70
C HIS A 232 -1.09 -14.51 0.65
N GLN A 233 -0.35 -13.40 0.79
CA GLN A 233 1.11 -13.40 0.88
C GLN A 233 1.62 -13.64 2.30
N ILE A 234 0.73 -13.69 3.30
CA ILE A 234 1.06 -14.03 4.67
C ILE A 234 1.04 -15.55 4.80
N LEU A 235 2.22 -16.15 4.98
CA LEU A 235 2.40 -17.61 4.96
C LEU A 235 2.12 -18.28 6.30
N ALA A 236 2.41 -17.59 7.41
CA ALA A 236 2.19 -18.13 8.75
C ALA A 236 2.02 -17.03 9.79
N LYS A 237 1.22 -17.33 10.81
CA LYS A 237 1.27 -16.65 12.11
C LYS A 237 2.30 -17.36 12.98
N ILE A 238 3.13 -16.58 13.66
CA ILE A 238 4.14 -17.08 14.59
C ILE A 238 3.61 -16.83 15.99
N ASP A 239 3.21 -17.90 16.66
CA ASP A 239 2.87 -17.81 18.07
C ASP A 239 4.13 -17.45 18.85
N SER A 240 4.03 -16.45 19.73
CA SER A 240 5.10 -16.15 20.66
C SER A 240 5.37 -17.39 21.50
N VAL A 241 6.62 -17.86 21.52
CA VAL A 241 7.04 -18.82 22.54
C VAL A 241 7.00 -18.06 23.86
N GLU A 242 6.09 -18.44 24.75
CA GLU A 242 6.12 -18.00 26.14
C GLU A 242 7.53 -18.30 26.67
N ASN A 243 8.25 -17.25 27.08
CA ASN A 243 9.46 -17.40 27.89
C ASN A 243 9.08 -17.70 29.32
#